data_AF-A0A9D8TU50-F1
#
_entry.id   AF-A0A9D8TU50-F1
#
_cell.length_a   1.000
_cell.length_b   1.000
_cell.length_c   1.000
_cell.angle_alpha   90.00
_cell.angle_beta   90.00
_cell.angle_gamma   90.00
#
_symmetry.space_group_name_H-M   'P 1'
#
loop_
_entity.id
_entity.type
_entity.pdbx_description
1 polymer ?
#
loop_
_entity_poly.entity_id
_entity_poly.type
_entity_poly.pdbx_seq_one_letter_code
_entity_poly.pdbx_strand_id
1 'polypeptide(L)'
;MAKLPEQEPSPLTPSQATAVRLYRKQLDLAQQLRRQYEERKSLAGRESMRPMQKRLMRSSANGAAIGNGILFREVLGEVIRSLRTERKETLHDIAEKTGVSLGYLSEVERGKKEASSEVMESISLALGLRLSDTLRLVATALDLNETDRREVLKSGMLRK
;
A
#
# COMPACT_ATOMS: atom_id res chain seq x y z
N MET A 1 -45.84 -27.61 29.71
CA MET A 1 -45.32 -26.75 28.63
C MET A 1 -45.18 -27.61 27.38
N ALA A 2 -46.09 -27.47 26.40
CA ALA A 2 -46.03 -28.25 25.16
C ALA A 2 -44.95 -27.67 24.25
N LYS A 3 -43.96 -28.50 23.88
CA LYS A 3 -42.97 -28.18 22.85
C LYS A 3 -43.72 -28.04 21.52
N LEU A 4 -43.63 -26.88 20.86
CA LEU A 4 -44.10 -26.76 19.47
C LEU A 4 -43.34 -27.78 18.61
N PRO A 5 -44.00 -28.45 17.65
CA PRO A 5 -43.31 -29.34 16.75
C PRO A 5 -42.35 -28.51 15.89
N GLU A 6 -41.06 -28.84 15.92
CA GLU A 6 -40.09 -28.37 14.93
C GLU A 6 -40.56 -28.87 13.56
N GLN A 7 -41.21 -28.01 12.79
CA GLN A 7 -41.54 -28.28 11.40
C GLN A 7 -40.22 -28.32 10.63
N GLU A 8 -39.81 -29.52 10.20
CA GLU A 8 -38.73 -29.64 9.24
C GLU A 8 -39.10 -28.83 7.99
N PRO A 9 -38.16 -28.01 7.45
CA PRO A 9 -38.45 -27.17 6.30
C PRO A 9 -38.89 -28.06 5.14
N SER A 10 -40.06 -27.74 4.57
CA SER A 10 -40.62 -28.52 3.45
C SER A 10 -39.60 -28.67 2.32
N PRO A 11 -39.45 -29.87 1.75
CA PRO A 11 -38.44 -30.14 0.73
C PRO A 11 -38.66 -29.23 -0.47
N LEU A 12 -37.56 -28.65 -0.96
CA LEU A 12 -37.59 -27.76 -2.12
C LEU A 12 -38.23 -28.47 -3.31
N THR A 13 -39.17 -27.80 -3.98
CA THR A 13 -39.69 -28.28 -5.25
C THR A 13 -38.55 -28.35 -6.28
N PRO A 14 -38.65 -29.19 -7.32
CA PRO A 14 -37.62 -29.26 -8.37
C PRO A 14 -37.28 -27.89 -8.99
N SER A 15 -38.29 -27.02 -9.13
CA SER A 15 -38.11 -25.64 -9.63
C SER A 15 -37.33 -24.76 -8.64
N GLN A 16 -37.67 -24.80 -7.35
CA GLN A 16 -36.95 -24.06 -6.31
C GLN A 16 -35.51 -24.57 -6.11
N ALA A 17 -35.30 -25.89 -6.16
CA ALA A 17 -33.97 -26.49 -6.10
C ALA A 17 -33.10 -26.07 -7.30
N THR A 18 -33.70 -25.89 -8.47
CA THR A 18 -33.02 -25.38 -9.67
C THR A 18 -32.67 -23.90 -9.52
N ALA A 19 -33.60 -23.08 -9.02
CA ALA A 19 -33.37 -21.66 -8.75
C ALA A 19 -32.23 -21.45 -7.72
N VAL A 20 -32.23 -22.20 -6.62
CA VAL A 20 -31.16 -22.14 -5.60
C VAL A 20 -29.80 -22.52 -6.19
N ARG A 21 -29.76 -23.53 -7.07
CA ARG A 21 -28.53 -23.97 -7.74
C ARG A 21 -27.97 -22.89 -8.67
N LEU A 22 -28.85 -22.24 -9.44
CA LEU A 22 -28.46 -21.13 -10.31
C LEU A 22 -27.96 -19.93 -9.51
N TYR A 23 -28.65 -19.58 -8.42
CA TYR A 23 -28.26 -18.47 -7.56
C TYR A 23 -26.92 -18.71 -6.87
N ARG A 24 -26.68 -19.94 -6.37
CA ARG A 24 -25.37 -20.35 -5.82
C ARG A 24 -24.26 -20.22 -6.88
N LYS A 25 -24.51 -20.67 -8.10
CA LYS A 25 -23.56 -20.55 -9.22
C LYS A 25 -23.24 -19.08 -9.56
N GLN A 26 -24.23 -18.19 -9.51
CA GLN A 26 -24.02 -16.76 -9.71
C GLN A 26 -23.19 -16.10 -8.60
N LEU A 27 -23.44 -16.49 -7.34
CA LEU A 27 -22.65 -16.01 -6.20
C LEU A 27 -21.19 -16.46 -6.28
N ASP A 28 -20.94 -17.72 -6.63
CA ASP A 28 -19.59 -18.26 -6.81
C ASP A 28 -18.84 -17.51 -7.92
N LEU A 29 -19.51 -17.26 -9.06
CA LEU A 29 -18.94 -16.48 -10.15
C LEU A 29 -18.59 -15.05 -9.70
N ALA A 30 -19.49 -14.39 -8.96
CA ALA A 30 -19.24 -13.04 -8.44
C ALA A 30 -18.06 -13.00 -7.45
N GLN A 31 -17.91 -14.03 -6.61
CA GLN A 31 -16.77 -14.16 -5.69
C GLN A 31 -15.47 -14.43 -6.44
N GLN A 32 -15.48 -15.28 -7.47
CA GLN A 32 -14.33 -15.55 -8.33
C GLN A 32 -13.88 -14.29 -9.07
N LEU A 33 -14.81 -13.53 -9.65
CA LEU A 33 -14.51 -12.27 -10.32
C LEU A 33 -13.94 -11.22 -9.36
N ARG A 34 -14.47 -11.13 -8.13
CA ARG A 34 -13.89 -10.26 -7.08
C ARG A 34 -12.48 -10.69 -6.70
N ARG A 35 -12.22 -11.99 -6.51
CA ARG A 35 -10.85 -12.49 -6.25
C ARG A 35 -9.91 -12.20 -7.41
N GLN A 36 -10.33 -12.46 -8.64
CA GLN A 36 -9.53 -12.15 -9.83
C GLN A 36 -9.25 -10.65 -9.95
N TYR A 37 -10.22 -9.80 -9.62
CA TYR A 37 -10.00 -8.36 -9.60
C TYR A 37 -8.97 -7.96 -8.54
N GLU A 38 -9.10 -8.45 -7.31
CA GLU A 38 -8.13 -8.19 -6.23
C GLU A 38 -6.75 -8.78 -6.55
N GLU A 39 -6.68 -9.98 -7.13
CA GLU A 39 -5.45 -10.61 -7.60
C GLU A 39 -4.81 -9.80 -8.72
N ARG A 40 -5.56 -9.44 -9.78
CA ARG A 40 -5.05 -8.60 -10.87
C ARG A 40 -4.64 -7.21 -10.38
N LYS A 41 -5.36 -6.63 -9.41
CA LYS A 41 -4.98 -5.37 -8.77
C LYS A 41 -3.71 -5.52 -7.93
N SER A 42 -3.55 -6.64 -7.22
CA SER A 42 -2.34 -6.96 -6.45
C SER A 42 -1.14 -7.27 -7.34
N LEU A 43 -1.36 -7.91 -8.50
CA LEU A 43 -0.35 -8.24 -9.50
C LEU A 43 0.07 -6.99 -10.29
N ALA A 44 -0.88 -6.14 -10.69
CA ALA A 44 -0.62 -4.83 -11.26
C ALA A 44 0.16 -3.95 -10.26
N GLY A 45 -0.20 -3.99 -8.97
CA GLY A 45 0.59 -3.41 -7.90
C GLY A 45 2.01 -3.97 -7.87
N ARG A 46 2.20 -5.30 -7.78
CA ARG A 46 3.52 -5.94 -7.70
C ARG A 46 4.41 -5.74 -8.94
N GLU A 47 3.85 -5.70 -10.15
CA GLU A 47 4.62 -5.53 -11.39
C GLU A 47 4.95 -4.06 -11.69
N SER A 48 4.05 -3.10 -11.43
CA SER A 48 4.39 -1.66 -11.41
C SER A 48 5.38 -1.31 -10.29
N MET A 49 5.46 -2.12 -9.23
CA MET A 49 6.34 -1.91 -8.08
C MET A 49 7.79 -2.34 -8.26
N ARG A 50 8.14 -3.21 -9.23
CA ARG A 50 9.53 -3.67 -9.41
C ARG A 50 10.50 -2.50 -9.73
N PRO A 51 10.15 -1.53 -10.60
CA PRO A 51 10.95 -0.32 -10.80
C PRO A 51 11.05 0.53 -9.53
N MET A 52 9.99 0.61 -8.72
CA MET A 52 9.96 1.37 -7.46
C MET A 52 10.86 0.73 -6.41
N GLN A 53 10.77 -0.59 -6.21
CA GLN A 53 11.65 -1.37 -5.31
C GLN A 53 13.13 -1.18 -5.67
N LYS A 54 13.47 -1.24 -6.96
CA LYS A 54 14.84 -1.01 -7.43
C LYS A 54 15.31 0.43 -7.21
N ARG A 55 14.40 1.41 -7.18
CA ARG A 55 14.69 2.83 -6.95
C ARG A 55 14.86 3.13 -5.46
N LEU A 56 14.00 2.55 -4.62
CA LEU A 56 14.12 2.54 -3.16
C LEU A 56 15.47 1.95 -2.72
N MET A 57 15.89 0.84 -3.33
CA MET A 57 17.22 0.25 -3.09
C MET A 57 18.39 1.15 -3.53
N ARG A 58 18.21 2.06 -4.50
CA ARG A 58 19.29 2.92 -5.02
C ARG A 58 19.48 4.21 -4.22
N SER A 59 18.43 4.74 -3.60
CA SER A 59 18.53 5.99 -2.83
C SER A 59 19.17 5.78 -1.45
N SER A 60 19.12 4.55 -0.92
CA SER A 60 19.88 4.10 0.27
C SER A 60 21.38 4.41 0.19
N ALA A 61 21.97 4.44 -1.03
CA ALA A 61 23.38 4.79 -1.22
C ALA A 61 23.73 6.28 -0.93
N ASN A 62 22.73 7.18 -0.86
CA ASN A 62 22.95 8.62 -0.62
C ASN A 62 22.68 9.05 0.84
N GLY A 63 22.20 8.15 1.70
CA GLY A 63 21.84 8.42 3.11
C GLY A 63 22.97 8.21 4.11
N ALA A 64 24.24 8.35 3.70
CA ALA A 64 25.39 8.19 4.57
C ALA A 64 25.56 9.39 5.52
N ALA A 65 24.69 9.48 6.52
CA ALA A 65 24.99 10.09 7.80
C ALA A 65 25.06 8.95 8.84
N ILE A 66 26.27 8.41 9.01
CA ILE A 66 26.59 7.49 10.09
C ILE A 66 26.38 8.25 11.41
N GLY A 67 25.22 8.09 12.03
CA GLY A 67 24.88 8.74 13.29
C GLY A 67 23.46 8.54 13.80
N ASN A 68 22.43 8.52 12.93
CA ASN A 68 21.03 8.48 13.38
C ASN A 68 20.28 7.25 12.83
N GLY A 69 19.25 6.80 13.55
CA GLY A 69 18.35 5.69 13.15
C GLY A 69 17.72 5.92 11.76
N ILE A 70 17.10 4.88 11.18
CA ILE A 70 16.25 5.08 9.99
C ILE A 70 15.02 5.87 10.43
N LEU A 71 14.76 7.00 9.80
CA LEU A 71 13.65 7.87 10.20
C LEU A 71 12.45 7.66 9.28
N PHE A 72 11.26 7.56 9.89
CA PHE A 72 10.01 7.35 9.17
C PHE A 72 9.78 8.42 8.10
N ARG A 73 9.99 9.71 8.42
CA ARG A 73 9.80 10.81 7.46
C ARG A 73 10.67 10.73 6.21
N GLU A 74 11.87 10.16 6.31
CA GLU A 74 12.78 10.03 5.17
C GLU A 74 12.26 8.97 4.21
N VAL A 75 11.88 7.80 4.75
CA VAL A 75 11.31 6.71 3.98
C VAL A 75 9.94 7.07 3.40
N LEU A 76 9.10 7.75 4.18
CA LEU A 76 7.82 8.29 3.71
C LEU A 76 8.02 9.26 2.55
N GLY A 77 8.94 10.22 2.71
CA GLY A 77 9.25 11.21 1.67
C GLY A 77 9.74 10.57 0.38
N GLU A 78 10.59 9.54 0.49
CA GLU A 78 11.07 8.78 -0.66
C GLU A 78 9.96 8.02 -1.38
N VAL A 79 9.05 7.39 -0.63
CA VAL A 79 7.89 6.69 -1.22
C VAL A 79 6.97 7.67 -1.95
N ILE A 80 6.65 8.83 -1.34
CA ILE A 80 5.84 9.88 -1.97
C ILE A 80 6.49 10.34 -3.27
N ARG A 81 7.79 10.68 -3.23
CA ARG A 81 8.56 11.12 -4.41
C ARG A 81 8.57 10.05 -5.50
N SER A 82 8.74 8.79 -5.12
CA SER A 82 8.79 7.68 -6.07
C SER A 82 7.45 7.50 -6.79
N LEU A 83 6.34 7.46 -6.03
CA LEU A 83 5.00 7.38 -6.58
C LEU A 83 4.67 8.54 -7.51
N ARG A 84 4.97 9.76 -7.07
CA ARG A 84 4.74 10.98 -7.87
C ARG A 84 5.51 10.94 -9.20
N THR A 85 6.80 10.59 -9.15
CA THR A 85 7.63 10.54 -10.36
C THR A 85 7.28 9.40 -11.30
N GLU A 86 6.85 8.24 -10.79
CA GLU A 86 6.34 7.13 -11.59
C GLU A 86 5.09 7.53 -12.38
N ARG A 87 4.22 8.32 -11.75
CA ARG A 87 2.99 8.86 -12.34
C ARG A 87 3.20 10.09 -13.22
N LYS A 88 4.45 10.56 -13.35
CA LYS A 88 4.82 11.77 -14.10
C LYS A 88 4.12 13.03 -13.60
N GLU A 89 3.76 13.07 -12.32
CA GLU A 89 3.18 14.25 -11.68
C GLU A 89 4.30 15.16 -11.17
N THR A 90 4.11 16.47 -11.30
CA THR A 90 5.04 17.47 -10.77
C THR A 90 4.76 17.74 -9.30
N LEU A 91 5.72 18.35 -8.60
CA LEU A 91 5.48 18.84 -7.23
C LEU A 91 4.34 19.86 -7.20
N HIS A 92 4.18 20.65 -8.26
CA HIS A 92 3.11 21.63 -8.37
C HIS A 92 1.74 20.95 -8.44
N ASP A 93 1.58 19.92 -9.28
CA ASP A 93 0.32 19.19 -9.44
C ASP A 93 -0.16 18.57 -8.12
N ILE A 94 0.76 17.99 -7.34
CA ILE A 94 0.42 17.39 -6.04
C ILE A 94 0.17 18.47 -4.99
N ALA A 95 0.97 19.53 -4.95
CA ALA A 95 0.77 20.64 -4.01
C ALA A 95 -0.61 21.29 -4.19
N GLU A 96 -1.04 21.51 -5.44
CA GLU A 96 -2.36 22.04 -5.76
C GLU A 96 -3.48 21.10 -5.28
N LYS A 97 -3.40 19.80 -5.60
CA LYS A 97 -4.40 18.81 -5.19
C LYS A 97 -4.54 18.64 -3.68
N THR A 98 -3.45 18.86 -2.95
CA THR A 98 -3.38 18.63 -1.50
C THR A 98 -3.64 19.88 -0.67
N GLY A 99 -3.60 21.06 -1.29
CA GLY A 99 -3.73 22.35 -0.61
C GLY A 99 -2.51 22.75 0.22
N VAL A 100 -1.37 22.08 0.03
CA VAL A 100 -0.11 22.43 0.72
C VAL A 100 0.81 23.23 -0.19
N SER A 101 1.78 23.95 0.39
CA SER A 101 2.74 24.68 -0.44
C SER A 101 3.73 23.73 -1.13
N LEU A 102 4.16 24.10 -2.34
CA LEU A 102 5.16 23.35 -3.11
C LEU A 102 6.48 23.18 -2.32
N GLY A 103 6.89 24.24 -1.60
CA GLY A 103 8.07 24.22 -0.74
C GLY A 103 7.94 23.21 0.39
N TYR A 104 6.78 23.17 1.06
CA TYR A 104 6.52 22.21 2.13
C TYR A 104 6.50 20.77 1.60
N LEU A 105 5.81 20.50 0.49
CA LEU A 105 5.83 19.17 -0.14
C LEU A 105 7.24 18.72 -0.51
N SER A 106 8.07 19.63 -1.04
CA SER A 106 9.48 19.37 -1.35
C SER A 106 10.31 19.05 -0.10
N GLU A 107 10.05 19.68 1.04
CA GLU A 107 10.69 19.34 2.30
C GLU A 107 10.25 17.99 2.85
N VAL A 108 8.96 17.65 2.71
CA VAL A 108 8.41 16.34 3.07
C VAL A 108 9.05 15.24 2.22
N GLU A 109 9.12 15.38 0.89
CA GLU A 109 9.75 14.38 0.00
C GLU A 109 11.23 14.15 0.29
N ARG A 110 11.90 15.11 0.92
CA ARG A 110 13.32 15.03 1.31
C ARG A 110 13.52 14.58 2.76
N GLY A 111 12.45 14.23 3.47
CA GLY A 111 12.53 13.85 4.89
C GLY A 111 12.98 14.98 5.82
N LYS A 112 12.79 16.25 5.43
CA LYS A 112 13.14 17.42 6.27
C LYS A 112 12.02 17.84 7.21
N LYS A 113 10.78 17.46 6.91
CA LYS A 113 9.59 17.78 7.70
C LYS A 113 8.81 16.52 8.02
N GLU A 114 8.24 16.49 9.21
CA GLU A 114 7.20 15.53 9.58
C GLU A 114 5.87 16.00 8.94
N ALA A 115 5.17 15.08 8.29
CA ALA A 115 3.83 15.33 7.77
C ALA A 115 2.80 14.94 8.84
N SER A 116 1.78 15.77 9.04
CA SER A 116 0.65 15.39 9.90
C SER A 116 -0.15 14.24 9.28
N SER A 117 -0.97 13.57 10.09
CA SER A 117 -1.84 12.49 9.60
C SER A 117 -2.79 12.95 8.49
N GLU A 118 -3.35 14.15 8.62
CA GLU A 118 -4.24 14.77 7.62
C GLU A 118 -3.50 15.08 6.31
N VAL A 119 -2.26 15.58 6.40
CA VAL A 119 -1.43 15.84 5.22
C VAL A 119 -1.03 14.53 4.54
N MET A 120 -0.67 13.50 5.30
CA MET A 120 -0.35 12.17 4.74
C MET A 120 -1.54 11.56 4.00
N GLU A 121 -2.75 11.69 4.56
CA GLU A 121 -3.97 11.26 3.90
C GLU A 121 -4.23 12.06 2.61
N SER A 122 -4.15 13.39 2.67
CA SER A 122 -4.33 14.28 1.52
C SER A 122 -3.36 13.95 0.38
N ILE A 123 -2.07 13.79 0.67
CA ILE A 123 -1.05 13.40 -0.33
C ILE A 123 -1.35 12.01 -0.90
N SER A 124 -1.74 11.05 -0.07
CA SER A 124 -2.10 9.70 -0.53
C SER A 124 -3.27 9.75 -1.52
N LEU A 125 -4.32 10.51 -1.21
CA LEU A 125 -5.48 10.70 -2.06
C LEU A 125 -5.14 11.44 -3.36
N ALA A 126 -4.30 12.47 -3.30
CA ALA A 126 -3.80 13.18 -4.48
C ALA A 126 -3.01 12.25 -5.41
N LEU A 127 -2.26 11.32 -4.83
CA LEU A 127 -1.61 10.20 -5.50
C LEU A 127 -2.57 9.02 -5.73
N GLY A 128 -3.89 9.19 -5.71
CA GLY A 128 -4.87 8.15 -6.04
C GLY A 128 -4.74 6.85 -5.22
N LEU A 129 -4.28 6.93 -3.98
CA LEU A 129 -4.11 5.81 -3.06
C LEU A 129 -4.88 6.07 -1.76
N ARG A 130 -5.27 4.99 -1.06
CA ARG A 130 -5.70 5.12 0.34
C ARG A 130 -4.47 5.25 1.22
N LEU A 131 -4.58 5.94 2.35
CA LEU A 131 -3.48 6.06 3.32
C LEU A 131 -2.89 4.69 3.72
N SER A 132 -3.74 3.68 3.94
CA SER A 132 -3.27 2.33 4.27
C SER A 132 -2.43 1.66 3.17
N ASP A 133 -2.68 1.99 1.90
CA ASP A 133 -1.88 1.47 0.78
C ASP A 133 -0.50 2.15 0.80
N THR A 134 -0.44 3.47 0.97
CA THR A 134 0.81 4.23 1.15
C THR A 134 1.64 3.69 2.32
N LEU A 135 1.02 3.47 3.48
CA LEU A 135 1.72 2.97 4.67
C LEU A 135 2.28 1.55 4.48
N ARG A 136 1.63 0.69 3.70
CA ARG A 136 2.18 -0.63 3.34
C ARG A 136 3.45 -0.51 2.48
N LEU A 137 3.49 0.47 1.58
CA LEU A 137 4.68 0.76 0.77
C LEU A 137 5.83 1.26 1.66
N VAL A 138 5.51 2.16 2.60
CA VAL A 138 6.49 2.67 3.57
C VAL A 138 7.02 1.55 4.47
N ALA A 139 6.16 0.67 4.98
CA ALA A 139 6.58 -0.49 5.77
C ALA A 139 7.54 -1.40 4.99
N THR A 140 7.19 -1.70 3.73
CA THR A 140 8.07 -2.50 2.85
C THR A 140 9.44 -1.82 2.64
N ALA A 141 9.44 -0.49 2.45
CA ALA A 141 10.67 0.26 2.28
C ALA A 141 11.51 0.31 3.57
N LEU A 142 10.87 0.43 4.74
CA LEU A 142 11.54 0.38 6.03
C LEU A 142 12.23 -0.96 6.25
N ASP A 143 11.55 -2.08 5.99
CA ASP A 143 12.12 -3.43 6.15
C ASP A 143 13.40 -3.61 5.32
N LEU A 144 13.41 -3.08 4.09
CA LEU A 144 14.58 -3.10 3.21
C LEU A 144 15.73 -2.25 3.78
N ASN A 145 15.44 -1.01 4.17
CA ASN A 145 16.44 -0.11 4.76
C ASN A 145 17.03 -0.68 6.06
N GLU A 146 16.21 -1.30 6.90
CA GLU A 146 16.67 -1.96 8.14
C GLU A 146 17.58 -3.14 7.85
N THR A 147 17.26 -3.93 6.83
CA THR A 147 18.07 -5.07 6.40
C THR A 147 19.42 -4.60 5.87
N ASP A 148 19.41 -3.63 4.95
CA ASP A 148 20.63 -3.03 4.38
C ASP A 148 21.52 -2.44 5.49
N ARG A 149 20.92 -1.70 6.43
CA ARG A 149 21.65 -1.14 7.58
C ARG A 149 22.30 -2.24 8.43
N ARG A 150 21.58 -3.33 8.70
CA ARG A 150 22.13 -4.47 9.46
C ARG A 150 23.30 -5.12 8.72
N GLU A 151 23.24 -5.27 7.40
CA GLU A 151 24.33 -5.81 6.59
C GLU A 151 25.56 -4.90 6.59
N VAL A 152 25.38 -3.60 6.37
CA VAL A 152 26.47 -2.60 6.41
C VAL A 152 27.16 -2.60 7.78
N LEU A 153 26.40 -2.63 8.87
CA LEU A 153 26.95 -2.69 10.22
C LEU A 153 27.74 -4.00 10.46
N LYS A 154 27.25 -5.14 9.99
CA LYS A 154 27.97 -6.43 10.06
C LYS A 154 29.27 -6.37 9.27
N SER A 155 29.25 -5.88 8.03
CA SER A 155 30.44 -5.76 7.18
C SER A 155 31.46 -4.76 7.72
N GLY A 156 31.02 -3.67 8.35
CA GLY A 156 31.90 -2.72 9.02
C GLY A 156 32.54 -3.27 10.30
N MET A 157 31.84 -4.17 11.00
CA MET A 157 32.36 -4.85 12.20
C MET A 157 33.36 -5.96 11.87
N LEU A 158 33.22 -6.61 10.70
CA LEU A 158 34.15 -7.63 10.20
C LEU A 158 35.48 -7.07 9.65
N ARG A 159 35.62 -5.74 9.52
CA ARG A 159 36.84 -5.06 9.05
C ARG A 159 37.71 -4.49 10.17
N LYS A 160 37.46 -4.87 11.43
CA LYS A 160 38.24 -4.44 12.61
C LYS A 160 38.99 -5.60 13.23
#